data_AF-A0AAN0JDN2-F1
#
_entry.id   AF-A0AAN0JDN2-F1
#
_cell.length_a   1.000
_cell.length_b   1.000
_cell.length_c   1.000
_cell.angle_alpha   90.00
_cell.angle_beta   90.00
_cell.angle_gamma   90.00
#
_symmetry.space_group_name_H-M   'P 1'
#
loop_
_entity.id
_entity.type
_entity.pdbx_description
1 polymer ?
#
loop_
_entity_poly.entity_id
_entity_poly.type
_entity_poly.pdbx_seq_one_letter_code
_entity_poly.pdbx_strand_id
1 'polypeptide(L)'
;MLVISGGLDKNKDTSDDCWIFNITQHSWIKLAVPHSVSKRWGHSLSVFIMSPHCVWIITVGGFVDESLTLVTDPNIATVTELVLNSKGEWTVGDTLDTNEMTGEYYKRKYQQELQTGRRIWLEEYQKPRKGDTADIEQTVQALMKSLKRRRRKRREKLFTLILN
;
A
#
# COMPACT_ATOMS: atom_id res chain seq x y z
N MET A 1 -6.22 -2.54 0.95
CA MET A 1 -6.23 -1.78 2.21
C MET A 1 -7.67 -1.54 2.60
N LEU A 2 -8.03 -1.67 3.87
CA LEU A 2 -9.39 -1.43 4.36
C LEU A 2 -9.34 -0.27 5.35
N VAL A 3 -10.12 0.77 5.06
CA VAL A 3 -10.28 1.98 5.89
C VAL A 3 -11.77 2.20 6.11
N ILE A 4 -12.13 2.55 7.33
CA ILE A 4 -13.50 2.92 7.73
C ILE A 4 -13.41 4.26 8.45
N SER A 5 -14.28 5.20 8.09
CA SER A 5 -14.31 6.53 8.68
C SER A 5 -15.75 6.93 9.00
N GLY A 6 -15.96 7.59 10.13
CA GLY A 6 -17.22 8.18 10.53
C GLY A 6 -18.37 7.18 10.72
N GLY A 7 -19.57 7.61 10.34
CA GLY A 7 -20.82 6.87 10.55
C GLY A 7 -21.72 7.49 11.60
N LEU A 8 -22.86 6.86 11.86
CA LEU A 8 -23.86 7.30 12.82
C LEU A 8 -24.01 6.22 13.88
N ASP A 9 -23.91 6.60 15.16
CA ASP A 9 -24.04 5.64 16.26
C ASP A 9 -25.50 5.43 16.70
N LYS A 10 -25.72 4.56 17.69
CA LYS A 10 -27.05 4.25 18.22
C LYS A 10 -27.73 5.43 18.94
N ASN A 11 -26.96 6.41 19.40
CA ASN A 11 -27.46 7.64 20.01
C ASN A 11 -27.74 8.71 18.97
N LYS A 12 -27.51 8.40 17.68
CA LYS A 12 -27.57 9.31 16.54
C LYS A 12 -26.50 10.40 16.58
N ASP A 13 -25.40 10.13 17.29
CA ASP A 13 -24.23 10.96 17.25
C ASP A 13 -23.35 10.52 16.06
N THR A 14 -22.87 11.52 15.32
CA THR A 14 -21.91 11.27 14.24
C THR A 14 -20.60 10.77 14.85
N SER A 15 -20.15 9.60 14.43
CA SER A 15 -18.85 9.05 14.84
C SER A 15 -17.72 9.93 14.30
N ASP A 16 -16.66 10.07 15.07
CA ASP A 16 -15.47 10.85 14.72
C ASP A 16 -14.22 9.98 14.59
N ASP A 17 -14.45 8.71 14.29
CA ASP A 17 -13.40 7.72 14.29
C ASP A 17 -13.00 7.37 12.86
N CYS A 18 -11.70 7.20 12.65
CA CYS A 18 -11.14 6.62 11.44
C CYS A 18 -10.24 5.44 11.82
N TRP A 19 -10.40 4.33 11.12
CA TRP A 19 -9.73 3.07 11.41
C TRP A 19 -9.14 2.47 10.14
N ILE A 20 -7.94 1.93 10.26
CA ILE A 20 -7.30 1.12 9.23
C ILE A 20 -7.12 -0.31 9.72
N PHE A 21 -7.45 -1.28 8.88
CA PHE A 21 -7.24 -2.69 9.18
C PHE A 21 -5.81 -3.11 8.82
N ASN A 22 -5.04 -3.52 9.83
CA ASN A 22 -3.75 -4.16 9.65
C ASN A 22 -3.97 -5.64 9.33
N ILE A 23 -3.83 -5.98 8.05
CA ILE A 23 -4.03 -7.35 7.56
C ILE A 23 -3.00 -8.32 8.16
N THR A 24 -1.75 -7.90 8.33
CA THR A 24 -0.67 -8.75 8.85
C THR A 24 -0.91 -9.14 10.30
N GLN A 25 -1.35 -8.19 11.11
CA GLN A 25 -1.60 -8.39 12.55
C GLN A 25 -3.05 -8.74 12.86
N HIS A 26 -3.94 -8.76 11.86
CA HIS A 26 -5.38 -8.96 12.02
C HIS A 26 -6.01 -8.03 13.06
N SER A 27 -5.55 -6.77 13.10
CA SER A 27 -5.91 -5.78 14.13
C SER A 27 -6.38 -4.47 13.50
N TRP A 28 -7.16 -3.70 14.25
CA TRP A 28 -7.60 -2.36 13.84
C TRP A 28 -6.75 -1.30 14.52
N ILE A 29 -6.28 -0.34 13.74
CA ILE A 29 -5.50 0.81 14.22
C ILE A 29 -6.35 2.06 14.03
N LYS A 30 -6.52 2.83 15.11
CA LYS A 30 -7.21 4.12 15.06
C LYS A 30 -6.29 5.19 14.48
N LEU A 31 -6.79 5.95 13.52
CA LEU A 31 -6.09 7.05 12.87
C LEU A 31 -6.58 8.39 13.44
N ALA A 32 -5.66 9.27 13.76
CA ALA A 32 -5.95 10.63 14.22
C ALA A 32 -6.17 11.57 13.02
N VAL A 33 -7.24 11.36 12.26
CA VAL A 33 -7.62 12.22 11.13
C VAL A 33 -8.39 13.46 11.63
N PRO A 34 -8.42 14.56 10.87
CA PRO A 34 -9.23 15.72 11.22
C PRO A 34 -10.74 15.41 11.25
N HIS A 35 -11.51 16.16 12.04
CA HIS A 35 -12.98 16.07 12.07
C HIS A 35 -13.63 16.25 10.70
N SER A 36 -13.03 17.08 9.83
CA SER A 36 -13.50 17.23 8.45
C SER A 36 -13.44 15.93 7.67
N VAL A 37 -12.70 14.91 8.11
CA VAL A 37 -12.63 13.60 7.45
C VAL A 37 -13.54 12.59 8.13
N SER A 38 -13.55 12.57 9.47
CA SER A 38 -14.20 11.52 10.27
C SER A 38 -15.56 11.89 10.82
N LYS A 39 -15.82 13.14 11.24
CA LYS A 39 -17.08 13.57 11.87
C LYS A 39 -18.21 13.76 10.85
N ARG A 40 -18.55 12.69 10.13
CA ARG A 40 -19.62 12.68 9.11
C ARG A 40 -20.19 11.29 8.89
N TRP A 41 -21.43 11.21 8.41
CA TRP A 41 -22.08 9.96 8.02
C TRP A 41 -22.73 10.07 6.64
N GLY A 42 -23.04 8.92 6.01
CA GLY A 42 -23.62 8.89 4.65
C GLY A 42 -22.70 9.45 3.56
N HIS A 43 -21.39 9.53 3.82
CA HIS A 43 -20.38 10.01 2.88
C HIS A 43 -19.81 8.86 2.03
N SER A 44 -19.18 9.21 0.92
CA SER A 44 -18.33 8.29 0.16
C SER A 44 -16.90 8.32 0.69
N LEU A 45 -16.26 7.16 0.78
CA LEU A 45 -14.83 7.04 1.09
C LEU A 45 -14.15 6.13 0.07
N SER A 46 -13.04 6.60 -0.49
CA SER A 46 -12.21 5.87 -1.44
C SER A 46 -10.75 5.90 -1.02
N VAL A 47 -10.00 4.89 -1.44
CA VAL A 47 -8.58 4.76 -1.13
C VAL A 47 -7.80 4.70 -2.43
N PHE A 48 -6.74 5.51 -2.53
CA PHE A 48 -5.83 5.54 -3.67
C PHE A 48 -4.40 5.28 -3.22
N ILE A 49 -3.79 4.20 -3.72
CA ILE A 49 -2.44 3.78 -3.35
C ILE A 49 -1.43 4.54 -4.22
N MET A 50 -0.75 5.53 -3.64
CA MET A 50 0.31 6.28 -4.33
C MET A 50 1.59 5.46 -4.45
N SER A 51 1.96 4.77 -3.37
CA SER A 51 3.12 3.87 -3.28
C SER A 51 2.93 2.87 -2.13
N PRO A 52 3.84 1.88 -1.95
CA PRO A 52 3.76 0.96 -0.81
C PRO A 52 3.80 1.63 0.57
N HIS A 53 4.32 2.87 0.65
CA HIS A 53 4.49 3.64 1.88
C HIS A 53 3.62 4.88 1.96
N CYS A 54 2.82 5.17 0.94
CA CYS A 54 1.96 6.35 0.90
C CYS A 54 0.61 5.99 0.25
N VAL A 55 -0.47 6.22 0.98
CA VAL A 55 -1.83 5.97 0.53
C VAL A 55 -2.68 7.18 0.84
N TRP A 56 -3.53 7.57 -0.10
CA TRP A 56 -4.45 8.68 0.08
C TRP A 56 -5.85 8.15 0.33
N ILE A 57 -6.55 8.74 1.29
CA ILE A 57 -7.98 8.53 1.49
C ILE A 57 -8.72 9.76 0.97
N ILE A 58 -9.77 9.52 0.18
CA ILE A 58 -10.61 10.56 -0.40
C ILE A 58 -12.00 10.40 0.21
N THR A 59 -12.46 11.45 0.89
CA THR A 59 -13.77 11.47 1.54
C THR A 59 -14.62 12.55 0.88
N VAL A 60 -15.87 12.22 0.50
CA VAL A 60 -16.75 13.14 -0.23
C VAL A 60 -18.17 13.14 0.34
N GLY A 61 -18.67 14.35 0.61
CA GLY A 61 -20.04 14.62 1.05
C GLY A 61 -20.35 14.10 2.44
N GLY A 62 -21.62 13.75 2.64
CA GLY A 62 -22.19 13.28 3.91
C GLY A 62 -22.84 14.37 4.74
N PHE A 63 -23.25 13.97 5.93
CA PHE A 63 -23.95 14.79 6.91
C PHE A 63 -23.15 14.88 8.20
N VAL A 64 -23.16 16.04 8.87
CA VAL A 64 -22.42 16.26 10.12
C VAL A 64 -23.23 15.90 11.37
N ASP A 65 -24.56 15.81 11.26
CA ASP A 65 -25.48 15.53 12.37
C ASP A 65 -26.76 14.79 11.92
N GLU A 66 -27.65 14.48 12.87
CA GLU A 66 -28.94 13.82 12.59
C GLU A 66 -29.97 14.73 11.91
N SER A 67 -29.76 16.06 11.95
CA SER A 67 -30.64 17.04 11.31
C SER A 67 -30.42 17.12 9.79
N LEU A 68 -29.61 16.20 9.25
CA LEU A 68 -29.22 16.16 7.84
C LEU A 68 -28.51 17.44 7.40
N THR A 69 -27.78 18.08 8.32
CA THR A 69 -26.88 19.17 7.96
C THR A 69 -25.80 18.61 7.03
N LEU A 70 -25.82 19.04 5.77
CA LEU A 70 -24.83 18.62 4.77
C LEU A 70 -23.45 19.16 5.14
N VAL A 71 -22.43 18.37 4.84
CA VAL A 71 -21.07 18.89 4.75
C VAL A 71 -21.03 19.91 3.62
N THR A 72 -20.57 21.12 3.92
CA THR A 72 -20.42 22.22 2.96
C THR A 72 -18.96 22.54 2.69
N ASP A 73 -18.73 23.45 1.74
CA ASP A 73 -17.39 23.95 1.45
C ASP A 73 -16.73 24.58 2.70
N PRO A 74 -15.39 24.44 2.82
CA PRO A 74 -14.50 23.80 1.86
C PRO A 74 -14.37 22.28 2.04
N ASN A 75 -15.08 21.68 2.99
CA ASN A 75 -14.85 20.29 3.41
C ASN A 75 -15.69 19.26 2.65
N ILE A 76 -16.35 19.64 1.53
CA ILE A 76 -17.18 18.72 0.75
C ILE A 76 -16.35 17.50 0.34
N ALA A 77 -15.16 17.73 -0.19
CA ALA A 77 -14.20 16.68 -0.50
C ALA A 77 -12.89 16.94 0.24
N THR A 78 -12.30 15.88 0.78
CA THR A 78 -10.99 15.94 1.46
C THR A 78 -10.08 14.82 0.96
N VAL A 79 -8.80 15.13 0.73
CA VAL A 79 -7.74 14.14 0.49
C VAL A 79 -6.83 14.13 1.72
N THR A 80 -6.78 13.00 2.41
CA THR A 80 -5.88 12.81 3.56
C THR A 80 -4.81 11.79 3.22
N GLU A 81 -3.56 12.15 3.48
CA GLU A 81 -2.42 11.28 3.28
C GLU A 81 -2.23 10.35 4.49
N LEU A 82 -1.95 9.08 4.21
CA LEU A 82 -1.52 8.08 5.18
C LEU A 82 -0.13 7.60 4.76
N VAL A 83 0.85 7.79 5.65
CA VAL A 83 2.25 7.45 5.42
C VAL A 83 2.63 6.30 6.34
N LEU A 84 3.32 5.30 5.78
CA LEU A 84 3.94 4.23 6.56
C LEU A 84 5.32 4.69 7.01
N ASN A 85 5.51 4.83 8.32
CA ASN A 85 6.79 5.27 8.87
C ASN A 85 7.86 4.14 8.82
N SER A 86 9.09 4.46 9.20
CA SER A 86 10.21 3.49 9.22
C SER A 86 10.03 2.33 10.21
N LYS A 87 9.09 2.43 11.15
CA LYS A 87 8.71 1.37 12.08
C LYS A 87 7.58 0.48 11.56
N GLY A 88 7.04 0.80 10.38
CA GLY A 88 5.89 0.07 9.80
C GLY A 88 4.54 0.47 10.41
N GLU A 89 4.44 1.66 11.02
CA GLU A 89 3.20 2.18 11.60
C GLU A 89 2.59 3.21 10.65
N TRP A 90 1.26 3.17 10.51
CA TRP A 90 0.51 4.15 9.72
C TRP A 90 0.35 5.45 10.50
N THR A 91 0.73 6.57 9.87
CA THR A 91 0.57 7.92 10.40
C THR A 91 -0.23 8.77 9.43
N VAL A 92 -1.02 9.69 9.97
CA VAL A 92 -1.77 10.68 9.17
C VAL A 92 -0.82 11.82 8.80
N GLY A 93 -0.72 12.09 7.50
CA GLY A 93 0.01 13.22 6.92
C GLY A 93 -0.91 14.41 6.64
N ASP A 94 -0.67 15.11 5.54
CA ASP A 94 -1.48 16.28 5.17
C ASP A 94 -2.93 15.90 4.86
N THR A 95 -3.85 16.81 5.19
CA THR A 95 -5.24 16.76 4.75
C THR A 95 -5.54 18.01 3.95
N LEU A 96 -6.02 17.83 2.73
CA LEU A 96 -6.34 18.89 1.78
C LEU A 96 -7.84 18.95 1.57
N ASP A 97 -8.42 20.15 1.65
CA ASP A 97 -9.83 20.39 1.40
C ASP A 97 -10.15 20.69 -0.08
N THR A 98 -11.43 20.94 -0.41
CA THR A 98 -11.88 21.22 -1.78
C THR A 98 -11.09 22.35 -2.44
N ASN A 99 -10.75 23.41 -1.68
CA ASN A 99 -10.03 24.55 -2.22
C ASN A 99 -8.57 24.17 -2.48
N GLU A 100 -7.93 23.51 -1.52
CA GLU A 100 -6.52 23.15 -1.59
C GLU A 100 -6.23 22.12 -2.69
N MET A 101 -7.16 21.19 -2.94
CA MET A 101 -7.07 20.20 -4.02
C MET A 101 -7.03 20.82 -5.43
N THR A 102 -7.45 22.08 -5.59
CA THR A 102 -7.34 22.79 -6.88
C THR A 102 -6.05 23.62 -7.00
N GLY A 103 -5.34 23.78 -5.88
CA GLY A 103 -4.17 24.61 -5.76
C GLY A 103 -2.92 24.04 -6.44
N GLU A 104 -1.97 24.93 -6.75
CA GLU A 104 -0.66 24.55 -7.30
C GLU A 104 0.14 23.65 -6.37
N TYR A 105 -0.05 23.79 -5.05
CA TYR A 105 0.58 22.92 -4.06
C TYR A 105 0.16 21.45 -4.27
N TYR A 106 -1.14 21.18 -4.33
CA TYR A 106 -1.66 19.83 -4.57
C TYR A 106 -1.15 19.25 -5.89
N LYS A 107 -1.22 20.02 -6.98
CA LYS A 107 -0.74 19.56 -8.30
C LYS A 107 0.73 19.17 -8.26
N ARG A 108 1.57 19.97 -7.61
CA ARG A 108 3.01 19.68 -7.44
C ARG A 108 3.22 18.43 -6.59
N LYS A 109 2.53 18.31 -5.44
CA LYS A 109 2.64 17.13 -4.57
C LYS A 109 2.22 15.86 -5.32
N TYR A 110 1.07 15.89 -6.00
CA TYR A 110 0.59 14.76 -6.80
C TYR A 110 1.57 14.35 -7.92
N GLN A 111 2.15 15.32 -8.63
CA GLN A 111 3.16 15.03 -9.65
C GLN A 111 4.44 14.41 -9.05
N GLN A 112 4.91 14.92 -7.91
CA GLN A 112 6.09 14.37 -7.22
C GLN A 112 5.85 12.94 -6.76
N GLU A 113 4.67 12.64 -6.20
CA GLU A 113 4.30 11.29 -5.76
C GLU A 113 4.17 10.33 -6.95
N LEU A 114 3.54 10.75 -8.05
CA LEU A 114 3.50 9.95 -9.28
C LEU A 114 4.89 9.65 -9.85
N GLN A 115 5.78 10.65 -9.87
CA GLN A 115 7.17 10.45 -10.30
C GLN A 115 7.90 9.47 -9.38
N THR A 116 7.68 9.58 -8.08
CA THR A 116 8.26 8.68 -7.07
C THR A 116 7.73 7.26 -7.22
N GLY A 117 6.41 7.07 -7.33
CA GLY A 117 5.79 5.76 -7.54
C GLY A 117 6.24 5.13 -8.85
N ARG A 118 6.32 5.90 -9.94
CA ARG A 118 6.86 5.42 -11.23
C ARG A 118 8.33 5.03 -11.13
N ARG A 119 9.15 5.82 -10.42
CA ARG A 119 10.56 5.48 -10.18
C ARG A 119 10.67 4.17 -9.42
N ILE A 120 9.97 4.02 -8.29
CA ILE A 120 9.96 2.77 -7.50
C ILE A 120 9.53 1.58 -8.37
N TRP A 121 8.44 1.72 -9.13
CA TRP A 121 7.98 0.64 -10.02
C TRP A 121 9.04 0.25 -11.08
N LEU A 122 9.69 1.23 -11.71
CA LEU A 122 10.75 0.97 -12.67
C LEU A 122 11.97 0.32 -12.01
N GLU A 123 12.36 0.75 -10.81
CA GLU A 123 13.60 0.32 -10.17
C GLU A 123 13.50 -0.99 -9.40
N GLU A 124 12.40 -1.21 -8.70
CA GLU A 124 12.23 -2.39 -7.85
C GLU A 124 11.52 -3.54 -8.57
N TYR A 125 10.61 -3.24 -9.50
CA TYR A 125 9.77 -4.26 -10.16
C TYR A 125 10.18 -4.51 -11.61
N GLN A 126 10.68 -3.51 -12.35
CA GLN A 126 11.04 -3.69 -13.76
C GLN A 126 12.53 -3.89 -14.02
N LYS A 127 13.46 -3.33 -13.23
CA LYS A 127 14.88 -3.59 -13.43
C LYS A 127 15.14 -5.08 -13.13
N PRO A 128 15.76 -5.84 -14.06
CA PRO A 128 16.29 -7.16 -13.74
C PRO A 128 17.25 -6.98 -12.57
N ARG A 129 17.04 -7.73 -11.48
CA ARG A 129 17.98 -7.73 -10.35
C ARG A 129 19.34 -8.12 -10.91
N LYS A 130 20.26 -7.14 -11.00
CA LYS A 130 21.57 -7.29 -11.65
C LYS A 130 22.46 -8.37 -11.00
N GLY A 131 22.08 -8.91 -9.84
CA GLY A 131 22.73 -10.04 -9.20
C GLY A 131 22.11 -11.41 -9.48
N ASP A 132 20.83 -11.50 -9.87
CA ASP A 132 20.12 -12.78 -9.83
C ASP A 132 20.42 -13.62 -11.07
N THR A 133 20.45 -13.04 -12.27
CA THR A 133 20.60 -13.86 -13.50
C THR A 133 21.98 -14.49 -13.63
N ALA A 134 23.05 -13.76 -13.31
CA ALA A 134 24.41 -14.27 -13.40
C ALA A 134 24.68 -15.34 -12.32
N ASP A 135 24.22 -15.11 -11.08
CA ASP A 135 24.41 -16.06 -9.96
C ASP A 135 23.53 -17.31 -10.14
N ILE A 136 22.31 -17.15 -10.68
CA ILE A 136 21.43 -18.27 -11.07
C ILE A 136 22.05 -19.07 -12.21
N GLU A 137 22.56 -18.44 -13.28
CA GLU A 137 23.20 -19.17 -14.38
C GLU A 137 24.44 -19.93 -13.90
N GLN A 138 25.27 -19.32 -13.05
CA GLN A 138 26.46 -19.96 -12.49
C GLN A 138 26.07 -21.15 -11.60
N THR A 139 25.03 -20.99 -10.77
CA THR A 139 24.48 -22.04 -9.91
C THR A 139 23.89 -23.19 -10.73
N VAL A 140 23.12 -22.89 -11.78
CA VAL A 140 22.54 -23.89 -12.69
C VAL A 140 23.63 -24.65 -13.43
N GLN A 141 24.67 -23.97 -13.94
CA GLN A 141 25.80 -24.62 -14.60
C GLN A 141 26.57 -25.54 -13.63
N ALA A 142 26.83 -25.09 -12.40
CA ALA A 142 27.50 -25.89 -11.37
C ALA A 142 26.69 -27.17 -11.03
N LEU A 143 25.37 -27.04 -10.88
CA LEU A 143 24.46 -28.17 -10.63
C LEU A 143 24.44 -29.15 -11.81
N MET A 144 24.35 -28.67 -13.05
CA MET A 144 24.40 -29.51 -14.25
C MET A 144 25.71 -30.31 -14.36
N LYS A 145 26.85 -29.67 -14.05
CA LYS A 145 28.16 -30.33 -14.05
C LYS A 145 28.26 -31.40 -12.97
N SER A 146 27.75 -31.11 -11.76
CA SER A 146 27.66 -32.07 -10.66
C SER A 146 26.81 -33.29 -11.01
N LEU A 147 25.64 -33.07 -11.61
CA LEU A 147 24.72 -34.12 -12.08
C LEU A 147 25.35 -35.02 -13.13
N LYS A 148 26.01 -34.44 -14.15
CA LYS A 148 26.75 -35.22 -15.17
C LYS A 148 27.83 -36.09 -14.52
N ARG A 149 28.60 -35.54 -13.59
CA ARG A 149 29.65 -36.28 -12.87
C ARG A 149 29.08 -37.45 -12.04
N ARG A 150 27.96 -37.22 -11.33
CA ARG A 150 27.26 -38.27 -10.57
C ARG A 150 26.68 -39.37 -11.47
N ARG A 151 26.15 -39.02 -12.65
CA ARG A 151 25.66 -40.00 -13.63
C ARG A 151 26.80 -40.86 -14.18
N ARG A 152 27.96 -40.25 -14.51
CA ARG A 152 29.14 -40.98 -14.99
C ARG A 152 29.65 -41.99 -13.95
N LYS A 153 29.84 -41.56 -12.70
CA LYS A 153 30.26 -42.45 -11.60
C LYS A 153 29.29 -43.62 -11.36
N ARG A 154 27.98 -43.38 -11.50
CA ARG A 154 26.98 -44.46 -11.40
C ARG A 154 27.07 -45.45 -12.55
N ARG A 155 27.27 -44.98 -13.79
CA ARG A 155 27.49 -45.86 -14.94
C ARG A 155 28.76 -46.69 -14.80
N GLU A 156 29.87 -46.06 -14.40
CA GLU A 156 31.14 -46.75 -14.15
C GLU A 156 30.98 -47.84 -13.09
N LYS A 157 30.37 -47.52 -11.93
CA LYS A 157 30.07 -48.52 -10.87
C LYS A 157 29.17 -49.66 -11.36
N LEU A 158 28.12 -49.36 -12.13
CA LEU A 158 27.22 -50.38 -12.66
C LEU A 158 27.97 -51.32 -13.61
N PHE A 159 28.84 -50.77 -14.47
CA PHE A 159 29.68 -51.55 -15.38
C PHE A 159 30.65 -52.47 -14.62
N THR A 160 31.24 -52.00 -13.51
CA THR A 160 32.13 -52.82 -12.68
C THR A 160 31.40 -53.94 -11.93
N LEU A 161 30.11 -53.76 -11.64
CA LEU A 161 29.27 -54.75 -10.96
C LEU A 161 28.75 -55.85 -11.89
N ILE A 162 28.69 -55.59 -13.20
CA ILE A 162 28.22 -56.54 -14.22
C ILE A 162 29.37 -57.41 -14.76
N LEU A 163 30.62 -56.96 -14.61
CA LEU A 163 31.83 -57.63 -15.13
C LEU A 163 32.59 -58.45 -14.07
N ASN A 164 32.14 -58.46 -12.81
CA ASN A 164 32.62 -59.33 -11.73
C ASN A 164 31.47 -60.22 -11.26
#